data_AF-A0A7W0EP99-F1
#
_entry.id   AF-A0A7W0EP99-F1
#
_cell.length_a   1.000
_cell.length_b   1.000
_cell.length_c   1.000
_cell.angle_alpha   90.00
_cell.angle_beta   90.00
_cell.angle_gamma   90.00
#
_symmetry.space_group_name_H-M   'P 1'
#
loop_
_entity.id
_entity.type
_entity.pdbx_description
1 polymer ?
#
loop_
_entity_poly.entity_id
_entity_poly.type
_entity_poly.pdbx_seq_one_letter_code
_entity_poly.pdbx_strand_id
1 'polypeptide(L)'
;MINNIKKIIVLFIAVLFIGSSDGYAGEYTSSAHGTQNDTITGVERLTNYTDGHCGHCHEQHSSIDGSEPSPAGGPDNYLLFDTSHSNQTANFCFDCHVDTASQQTGGVLRNYSYTYRAGNYNDSASNDNIKEAFSASSVSSHNLDSIVTFITEKWGYTTDSNPCCGCHNPHAVQGDPAGVSSAKSSSTRGYPVSRPSFHSALTSWGLWGDASGEKMSDYTNYYQAPYRPGNTTYEPDGSLTTNGSNLTDFVTFCQDCHSSNMVGKPYNLSHTPIDWSTLGVGESGGDKHGKKVATQDGSGSYVNLVEPYSSAWGPSNGLVLACTDCHEAHGAQSLMLIRKEVNGAALSADITSMSTTAWINLCSKCHDISLGSVSRDIHHDNTGAPYPNPKQC
;
A
#
# COMPACT_ATOMS: atom_id res chain seq x y z
N MET A 1 -18.48 49.78 41.11
CA MET A 1 -19.07 48.66 40.35
C MET A 1 -18.53 48.58 38.93
N ILE A 2 -18.61 49.65 38.13
CA ILE A 2 -18.16 49.69 36.72
C ILE A 2 -16.67 49.31 36.52
N ASN A 3 -15.77 49.77 37.38
CA ASN A 3 -14.34 49.44 37.27
C ASN A 3 -14.01 47.96 37.54
N ASN A 4 -14.82 47.26 38.34
CA ASN A 4 -14.60 45.84 38.63
C ASN A 4 -15.10 44.97 37.46
N ILE A 5 -16.20 45.38 36.82
CA ILE A 5 -16.72 44.72 35.61
C ILE A 5 -15.71 44.80 34.46
N LYS A 6 -15.08 45.97 34.24
CA LYS A 6 -14.02 46.12 33.22
C LYS A 6 -12.83 45.20 33.45
N LYS A 7 -12.38 45.06 34.71
CA LYS A 7 -11.27 44.16 35.07
C LYS A 7 -11.62 42.70 34.84
N ILE A 8 -12.86 42.29 35.15
CA ILE A 8 -13.34 40.93 34.93
C ILE A 8 -13.42 40.62 33.43
N ILE A 9 -13.93 41.54 32.61
CA ILE A 9 -14.00 41.37 31.15
C ILE A 9 -12.60 41.24 30.54
N VAL A 10 -11.65 42.11 30.94
CA VAL A 10 -10.27 42.04 30.45
C VAL A 10 -9.60 40.73 30.86
N LEU A 11 -9.83 40.26 32.09
CA LEU A 11 -9.29 38.99 32.57
C LEU A 11 -9.91 37.80 31.82
N PHE A 12 -11.22 37.83 31.55
CA PHE A 12 -11.91 36.77 30.82
C PHE A 12 -11.44 36.69 29.35
N ILE A 13 -11.26 37.84 28.70
CA ILE A 13 -10.69 37.92 27.34
C ILE A 13 -9.24 37.42 27.34
N ALA A 14 -8.43 37.82 28.32
CA ALA A 14 -7.05 37.32 28.43
C ALA A 14 -7.00 35.80 28.64
N VAL A 15 -7.89 35.23 29.46
CA VAL A 15 -7.99 33.77 29.65
C VAL A 15 -8.46 33.05 28.39
N LEU A 16 -9.36 33.65 27.59
CA LEU A 16 -9.76 33.09 26.30
C LEU A 16 -8.59 33.04 25.29
N PHE A 17 -7.73 34.07 25.26
CA PHE A 17 -6.55 34.09 24.39
C PHE A 17 -5.37 33.28 24.92
N ILE A 18 -5.26 33.05 26.23
CA ILE A 18 -4.25 32.17 26.82
C ILE A 18 -4.69 30.70 26.74
N GLY A 19 -6.00 30.44 26.74
CA GLY A 19 -6.59 29.10 26.63
C GLY A 19 -6.85 28.65 25.18
N SER A 20 -6.75 29.54 24.19
CA SER A 20 -6.71 29.14 22.79
C SER A 20 -5.36 28.50 22.52
N SER A 21 -5.29 27.17 22.58
CA SER A 21 -4.18 26.44 21.99
C SER A 21 -4.09 26.83 20.51
N ASP A 22 -2.87 26.99 20.00
CA ASP A 22 -2.65 27.02 18.55
C ASP A 22 -3.42 25.84 17.95
N GLY A 23 -4.14 26.07 16.85
CA GLY A 23 -4.75 25.00 16.08
C GLY A 23 -3.63 24.12 15.55
N TYR A 24 -3.19 23.15 16.35
CA TYR A 24 -2.13 22.24 15.99
C TYR A 24 -2.67 21.39 14.86
N ALA A 25 -2.07 21.47 13.68
CA ALA A 25 -2.45 20.66 12.52
C ALA A 25 -2.16 19.16 12.74
N GLY A 26 -1.82 18.75 13.96
CA GLY A 26 -1.48 17.38 14.31
C GLY A 26 -0.28 16.88 13.50
N GLU A 27 -0.41 15.67 12.98
CA GLU A 27 0.60 15.00 12.16
C GLU A 27 0.66 15.54 10.72
N TYR A 28 -0.26 16.41 10.32
CA TYR A 28 -0.37 16.89 8.95
C TYR A 28 0.86 17.65 8.48
N THR A 29 1.43 18.51 9.32
CA THR A 29 2.65 19.27 8.98
C THR A 29 3.89 18.40 8.82
N SER A 30 3.83 17.13 9.21
CA SER A 30 4.87 16.11 9.01
C SER A 30 4.51 15.07 7.95
N SER A 31 3.36 15.22 7.30
CA SER A 31 2.93 14.34 6.20
C SER A 31 3.54 14.79 4.87
N ALA A 32 3.52 13.89 3.89
CA ALA A 32 3.90 14.18 2.51
C ALA A 32 3.01 15.24 1.86
N HIS A 33 1.83 15.52 2.42
CA HIS A 33 0.91 16.52 1.89
C HIS A 33 0.99 17.86 2.60
N GLY A 34 1.27 17.88 3.91
CA GLY A 34 1.23 19.09 4.74
C GLY A 34 2.60 19.69 5.08
N THR A 35 3.71 19.07 4.65
CA THR A 35 5.05 19.64 4.83
C THR A 35 5.18 20.94 4.02
N GLN A 36 5.70 22.00 4.64
CA GLN A 36 5.84 23.32 4.01
C GLN A 36 7.23 23.52 3.41
N ASN A 37 7.31 24.20 2.26
CA ASN A 37 8.56 24.60 1.60
C ASN A 37 9.53 23.43 1.33
N ASP A 38 9.00 22.22 1.15
CA ASP A 38 9.80 21.08 0.72
C ASP A 38 9.64 20.89 -0.79
N THR A 39 10.76 20.85 -1.50
CA THR A 39 10.74 20.62 -2.95
C THR A 39 10.41 19.18 -3.33
N ILE A 40 10.29 18.28 -2.34
CA ILE A 40 10.01 16.85 -2.51
C ILE A 40 8.59 16.50 -2.00
N THR A 41 8.05 17.24 -1.03
CA THR A 41 6.75 16.97 -0.40
C THR A 41 5.96 18.25 -0.12
N GLY A 42 4.66 18.16 0.12
CA GLY A 42 3.77 19.32 0.27
C GLY A 42 2.89 19.54 -0.95
N VAL A 43 1.58 19.61 -0.75
CA VAL A 43 0.64 19.94 -1.85
C VAL A 43 0.66 21.45 -2.09
N GLU A 44 0.73 21.85 -3.35
CA GLU A 44 0.63 23.23 -3.80
C GLU A 44 -0.26 23.29 -5.04
N ARG A 45 -1.57 23.45 -4.86
CA ARG A 45 -2.52 23.62 -5.97
C ARG A 45 -2.73 25.09 -6.35
N LEU A 46 -2.78 25.95 -5.35
CA LEU A 46 -3.15 27.36 -5.48
C LEU A 46 -1.99 28.26 -5.03
N THR A 47 -1.54 29.15 -5.91
CA THR A 47 -0.39 30.03 -5.68
C THR A 47 -0.60 31.07 -4.56
N ASN A 48 -1.83 31.22 -4.06
CA ASN A 48 -2.18 32.16 -2.99
C ASN A 48 -2.07 31.55 -1.59
N TYR A 49 -1.82 30.25 -1.49
CA TYR A 49 -1.59 29.54 -0.24
C TYR A 49 -0.16 29.05 -0.17
N THR A 50 0.38 28.95 1.04
CA THR A 50 1.67 28.29 1.28
C THR A 50 1.55 26.80 0.97
N ASP A 51 2.63 26.15 0.56
CA ASP A 51 2.69 24.69 0.40
C ASP A 51 2.16 23.98 1.65
N GLY A 52 1.49 22.86 1.44
CA GLY A 52 0.91 22.05 2.50
C GLY A 52 -0.27 22.71 3.23
N HIS A 53 -0.78 23.86 2.79
CA HIS A 53 -1.99 24.44 3.36
C HIS A 53 -3.22 23.57 3.08
N CYS A 54 -4.12 23.42 4.07
CA CYS A 54 -5.34 22.60 3.94
C CYS A 54 -6.23 23.03 2.74
N GLY A 55 -6.16 24.31 2.37
CA GLY A 55 -6.86 24.91 1.21
C GLY A 55 -6.50 24.30 -0.16
N HIS A 56 -5.41 23.53 -0.23
CA HIS A 56 -5.04 22.84 -1.47
C HIS A 56 -5.92 21.62 -1.75
N CYS A 57 -6.40 20.94 -0.71
CA CYS A 57 -7.31 19.79 -0.81
C CYS A 57 -8.75 20.16 -0.46
N HIS A 58 -8.91 21.10 0.47
CA HIS A 58 -10.21 21.55 0.93
C HIS A 58 -10.58 22.91 0.36
N GLU A 59 -11.75 23.02 -0.25
CA GLU A 59 -12.31 24.32 -0.60
C GLU A 59 -12.91 24.98 0.65
N GLN A 60 -12.11 25.85 1.27
CA GLN A 60 -12.49 26.58 2.48
C GLN A 60 -13.29 27.84 2.17
N HIS A 61 -13.32 28.26 0.90
CA HIS A 61 -13.96 29.48 0.46
C HIS A 61 -14.82 29.19 -0.77
N SER A 62 -16.11 29.51 -0.74
CA SER A 62 -16.95 29.46 -1.93
C SER A 62 -16.46 30.38 -3.09
N SER A 63 -15.41 31.19 -2.85
CA SER A 63 -14.75 32.03 -3.87
C SER A 63 -13.38 32.55 -3.41
N ILE A 64 -12.42 32.65 -4.33
CA ILE A 64 -11.20 33.47 -4.22
C ILE A 64 -11.39 34.68 -5.14
N ASP A 65 -11.23 35.90 -4.61
CA ASP A 65 -11.45 37.16 -5.34
C ASP A 65 -12.82 37.27 -6.03
N GLY A 66 -13.86 36.67 -5.42
CA GLY A 66 -15.24 36.70 -5.92
C GLY A 66 -15.57 35.68 -7.01
N SER A 67 -14.64 34.77 -7.34
CA SER A 67 -14.88 33.63 -8.24
C SER A 67 -14.49 32.30 -7.58
N GLU A 68 -15.27 31.25 -7.81
CA GLU A 68 -14.89 29.89 -7.37
C GLU A 68 -13.69 29.41 -8.20
N PRO A 69 -12.59 28.95 -7.58
CA PRO A 69 -11.46 28.39 -8.30
C PRO A 69 -11.87 27.13 -9.07
N SER A 70 -11.17 26.84 -10.18
CA SER A 70 -11.33 25.56 -10.87
C SER A 70 -10.69 24.43 -10.05
N PRO A 71 -11.25 23.21 -10.06
CA PRO A 71 -12.56 22.84 -10.62
C PRO A 71 -13.72 23.47 -9.82
N ALA A 72 -14.70 24.05 -10.52
CA ALA A 72 -15.84 24.76 -9.93
C ALA A 72 -17.08 23.84 -9.83
N GLY A 73 -17.93 24.07 -8.83
CA GLY A 73 -19.08 23.22 -8.51
C GLY A 73 -18.76 22.14 -7.46
N GLY A 74 -17.74 22.35 -6.63
CA GLY A 74 -17.22 21.39 -5.66
C GLY A 74 -18.19 21.06 -4.50
N PRO A 75 -18.16 19.84 -3.93
CA PRO A 75 -19.23 19.31 -3.08
C PRO A 75 -19.11 19.71 -1.60
N ASP A 76 -20.07 20.53 -1.16
CA ASP A 76 -20.77 20.59 0.13
C ASP A 76 -20.31 19.59 1.24
N ASN A 77 -20.31 18.26 0.96
CA ASN A 77 -20.27 17.22 2.01
C ASN A 77 -18.95 17.13 2.81
N TYR A 78 -17.79 17.43 2.23
CA TYR A 78 -16.48 17.37 2.93
C TYR A 78 -15.56 18.56 2.63
N LEU A 79 -16.13 19.61 2.03
CA LEU A 79 -15.37 20.78 1.60
C LEU A 79 -14.16 20.39 0.74
N LEU A 80 -14.25 19.36 -0.11
CA LEU A 80 -13.18 19.04 -1.07
C LEU A 80 -13.32 19.94 -2.29
N PHE A 81 -12.20 20.24 -2.98
CA PHE A 81 -12.25 21.06 -4.19
C PHE A 81 -12.85 20.32 -5.40
N ASP A 82 -12.86 18.98 -5.39
CA ASP A 82 -13.51 18.16 -6.41
C ASP A 82 -14.26 16.97 -5.75
N THR A 83 -15.00 16.25 -6.57
CA THR A 83 -15.75 15.04 -6.23
C THR A 83 -14.82 13.96 -5.69
N SER A 84 -15.11 13.50 -4.46
CA SER A 84 -14.36 12.48 -3.74
C SER A 84 -14.00 11.27 -4.62
N HIS A 85 -15.00 10.57 -5.17
CA HIS A 85 -14.82 9.44 -6.08
C HIS A 85 -16.01 9.33 -7.03
N SER A 86 -15.74 9.13 -8.33
CA SER A 86 -16.78 8.97 -9.35
C SER A 86 -16.74 7.58 -10.00
N ASN A 87 -15.55 7.07 -10.33
CA ASN A 87 -15.35 5.74 -10.91
C ASN A 87 -13.85 5.39 -10.89
N GLN A 88 -13.51 4.18 -11.37
CA GLN A 88 -12.14 3.67 -11.51
C GLN A 88 -11.09 4.66 -12.03
N THR A 89 -11.47 5.60 -12.91
CA THR A 89 -10.55 6.52 -13.59
C THR A 89 -10.67 7.98 -13.13
N ALA A 90 -11.59 8.26 -12.21
CA ALA A 90 -11.93 9.61 -11.76
C ALA A 90 -12.20 9.65 -10.25
N ASN A 91 -11.26 10.24 -9.51
CA ASN A 91 -11.37 10.58 -8.09
C ASN A 91 -10.50 11.82 -7.81
N PHE A 92 -10.79 12.55 -6.74
CA PHE A 92 -10.08 13.81 -6.45
C PHE A 92 -8.56 13.64 -6.28
N CYS A 93 -8.09 12.49 -5.79
CA CYS A 93 -6.65 12.24 -5.62
C CYS A 93 -5.94 12.23 -6.99
N PHE A 94 -6.63 11.77 -8.04
CA PHE A 94 -6.08 11.72 -9.40
C PHE A 94 -5.93 13.09 -10.05
N ASP A 95 -6.49 14.15 -9.46
CA ASP A 95 -6.28 15.51 -9.94
C ASP A 95 -4.85 15.97 -9.69
N CYS A 96 -4.20 15.48 -8.64
CA CYS A 96 -2.78 15.73 -8.35
C CYS A 96 -1.88 14.54 -8.77
N HIS A 97 -2.32 13.31 -8.54
CA HIS A 97 -1.54 12.09 -8.78
C HIS A 97 -1.64 11.57 -10.22
N VAL A 98 -1.30 12.45 -11.17
CA VAL A 98 -1.33 12.21 -12.62
C VAL A 98 -0.10 12.82 -13.29
N ASP A 99 0.28 12.27 -14.45
CA ASP A 99 1.35 12.79 -15.29
C ASP A 99 0.98 14.13 -15.97
N THR A 100 0.05 14.12 -16.92
CA THR A 100 -0.36 15.36 -17.62
C THR A 100 -1.57 16.01 -16.96
N ALA A 101 -1.60 17.35 -16.95
CA ALA A 101 -2.67 18.16 -16.36
C ALA A 101 -2.88 17.97 -14.85
N SER A 102 -1.81 17.66 -14.11
CA SER A 102 -1.83 17.68 -12.65
C SER A 102 -2.20 19.09 -12.14
N GLN A 103 -3.01 19.12 -11.08
CA GLN A 103 -3.35 20.33 -10.34
C GLN A 103 -2.21 20.78 -9.41
N GLN A 104 -1.14 19.98 -9.26
CA GLN A 104 0.04 20.35 -8.49
C GLN A 104 0.91 21.38 -9.25
N THR A 105 1.23 22.49 -8.59
CA THR A 105 2.19 23.50 -9.03
C THR A 105 3.59 22.92 -9.06
N GLY A 106 4.38 23.25 -10.08
CA GLY A 106 5.72 22.67 -10.28
C GLY A 106 5.72 21.35 -11.05
N GLY A 107 4.55 20.75 -11.31
CA GLY A 107 4.38 19.64 -12.25
C GLY A 107 4.10 18.28 -11.59
N VAL A 108 4.55 17.22 -12.26
CA VAL A 108 4.10 15.83 -12.05
C VAL A 108 4.54 15.27 -10.70
N LEU A 109 3.58 14.78 -9.91
CA LEU A 109 3.84 13.89 -8.77
C LEU A 109 3.98 12.45 -9.26
N ARG A 110 5.23 11.94 -9.26
CA ARG A 110 5.52 10.55 -9.62
C ARG A 110 5.43 9.65 -8.41
N ASN A 111 4.54 8.67 -8.48
CA ASN A 111 4.37 7.64 -7.47
C ASN A 111 4.61 6.29 -8.12
N TYR A 112 5.89 5.93 -8.19
CA TYR A 112 6.33 4.70 -8.83
C TYR A 112 5.80 3.44 -8.12
N SER A 113 5.71 2.36 -8.89
CA SER A 113 5.41 1.01 -8.42
C SER A 113 6.32 0.55 -7.27
N TYR A 114 5.87 -0.47 -6.52
CA TYR A 114 6.68 -1.10 -5.48
C TYR A 114 7.94 -1.74 -6.09
N THR A 115 7.79 -2.38 -7.26
CA THR A 115 8.91 -2.92 -8.05
C THR A 115 10.02 -1.89 -8.30
N TYR A 116 9.66 -0.65 -8.63
CA TYR A 116 10.64 0.42 -8.80
C TYR A 116 11.16 0.94 -7.44
N ARG A 117 10.24 1.39 -6.57
CA ARG A 117 10.58 2.10 -5.33
C ARG A 117 11.38 1.24 -4.36
N ALA A 118 10.91 0.01 -4.12
CA ALA A 118 11.51 -0.93 -3.17
C ALA A 118 12.43 -1.92 -3.86
N GLY A 119 11.99 -2.47 -5.00
CA GLY A 119 12.77 -3.44 -5.77
C GLY A 119 14.02 -2.86 -6.44
N ASN A 120 14.11 -1.54 -6.68
CA ASN A 120 15.13 -0.91 -7.57
C ASN A 120 15.05 -1.31 -9.04
N TYR A 121 13.97 -1.96 -9.45
CA TYR A 121 13.88 -2.40 -10.81
C TYR A 121 13.49 -1.21 -11.69
N ASN A 122 14.44 -0.73 -12.48
CA ASN A 122 14.20 0.32 -13.45
C ASN A 122 13.47 -0.27 -14.66
N ASP A 123 12.15 -0.15 -14.66
CA ASP A 123 11.31 -0.45 -15.81
C ASP A 123 10.91 0.85 -16.50
N SER A 124 11.37 1.06 -17.72
CA SER A 124 10.93 2.21 -18.53
C SER A 124 9.45 2.12 -18.95
N ALA A 125 8.78 1.00 -18.66
CA ALA A 125 7.36 0.75 -18.92
C ALA A 125 6.55 0.57 -17.61
N SER A 126 7.04 1.02 -16.45
CA SER A 126 6.23 1.05 -15.23
C SER A 126 5.17 2.15 -15.29
N ASN A 127 4.03 1.90 -14.65
CA ASN A 127 3.07 2.97 -14.37
C ASN A 127 3.74 3.94 -13.38
N ASP A 128 4.07 5.14 -13.84
CA ASP A 128 4.89 6.09 -13.09
C ASP A 128 4.06 6.98 -12.14
N ASN A 129 2.73 6.89 -12.22
CA ASN A 129 1.79 7.62 -11.39
C ASN A 129 0.57 6.77 -11.00
N ILE A 130 -0.13 7.21 -9.96
CA ILE A 130 -1.26 6.47 -9.38
C ILE A 130 -2.44 6.38 -10.34
N LYS A 131 -2.80 7.49 -11.01
CA LYS A 131 -3.91 7.48 -11.97
C LYS A 131 -3.67 6.45 -13.06
N GLU A 132 -2.48 6.41 -13.64
CA GLU A 132 -2.10 5.40 -14.63
C GLU A 132 -2.19 3.99 -14.05
N ALA A 133 -1.68 3.74 -12.84
CA ALA A 133 -1.77 2.41 -12.23
C ALA A 133 -3.20 1.88 -12.09
N PHE A 134 -4.17 2.75 -11.78
CA PHE A 134 -5.58 2.36 -11.65
C PHE A 134 -6.38 2.46 -12.96
N SER A 135 -5.98 3.35 -13.88
CA SER A 135 -6.73 3.69 -15.09
C SER A 135 -6.18 3.06 -16.36
N ALA A 136 -4.94 2.56 -16.33
CA ALA A 136 -4.37 1.87 -17.47
C ALA A 136 -5.25 0.68 -17.83
N SER A 137 -5.39 0.41 -19.12
CA SER A 137 -5.92 -0.84 -19.65
C SER A 137 -4.96 -2.03 -19.40
N SER A 138 -4.17 -1.96 -18.32
CA SER A 138 -3.28 -3.01 -17.84
C SER A 138 -4.11 -4.17 -17.30
N VAL A 139 -3.49 -5.35 -17.30
CA VAL A 139 -4.18 -6.62 -17.06
C VAL A 139 -4.84 -6.70 -15.69
N SER A 140 -4.33 -6.01 -14.66
CA SER A 140 -5.04 -5.93 -13.38
C SER A 140 -4.73 -4.68 -12.56
N SER A 141 -5.74 -4.22 -11.83
CA SER A 141 -5.67 -3.20 -10.77
C SER A 141 -6.68 -3.54 -9.67
N HIS A 142 -6.49 -3.00 -8.47
CA HIS A 142 -7.57 -3.01 -7.49
C HIS A 142 -8.75 -2.18 -8.03
N ASN A 143 -9.95 -2.76 -8.05
CA ASN A 143 -11.14 -2.06 -8.51
C ASN A 143 -11.64 -1.11 -7.42
N LEU A 144 -11.54 0.20 -7.67
CA LEU A 144 -11.87 1.24 -6.70
C LEU A 144 -13.35 1.23 -6.31
N ASP A 145 -14.26 0.94 -7.24
CA ASP A 145 -15.70 0.85 -6.95
C ASP A 145 -16.03 -0.33 -6.01
N SER A 146 -15.32 -1.44 -6.19
CA SER A 146 -15.41 -2.61 -5.31
C SER A 146 -14.81 -2.32 -3.94
N ILE A 147 -13.72 -1.54 -3.86
CA ILE A 147 -13.16 -1.07 -2.59
C ILE A 147 -14.17 -0.20 -1.85
N VAL A 148 -14.76 0.82 -2.50
CA VAL A 148 -15.81 1.66 -1.89
C VAL A 148 -16.91 0.77 -1.33
N THR A 149 -17.45 -0.12 -2.16
CA THR A 149 -18.50 -1.06 -1.75
C THR A 149 -18.08 -1.94 -0.56
N PHE A 150 -16.81 -2.29 -0.44
CA PHE A 150 -16.32 -3.15 0.63
C PHE A 150 -16.19 -2.39 1.95
N ILE A 151 -15.70 -1.15 1.88
CA ILE A 151 -15.42 -0.35 3.06
C ILE A 151 -16.65 0.39 3.58
N THR A 152 -17.64 0.76 2.76
CA THR A 152 -18.79 1.62 3.15
C THR A 152 -19.58 1.17 4.40
N GLU A 153 -19.58 -0.11 4.77
CA GLU A 153 -20.25 -0.61 6.00
C GLU A 153 -19.26 -1.04 7.08
N LYS A 154 -17.98 -0.73 6.91
CA LYS A 154 -16.88 -1.14 7.77
C LYS A 154 -16.12 0.08 8.26
N TRP A 155 -15.58 -0.02 9.47
CA TRP A 155 -14.52 0.85 9.97
C TRP A 155 -14.80 2.37 9.90
N GLY A 156 -16.07 2.78 9.90
CA GLY A 156 -16.47 4.19 9.89
C GLY A 156 -16.48 4.87 8.51
N TYR A 157 -16.24 4.13 7.43
CA TYR A 157 -16.40 4.66 6.08
C TYR A 157 -17.88 4.80 5.70
N THR A 158 -18.14 5.61 4.69
CA THR A 158 -19.48 5.82 4.11
C THR A 158 -19.43 5.67 2.59
N THR A 159 -20.55 5.88 1.90
CA THR A 159 -20.60 5.90 0.43
C THR A 159 -19.80 7.05 -0.17
N ASP A 160 -19.59 8.12 0.61
CA ASP A 160 -18.94 9.33 0.13
C ASP A 160 -17.42 9.31 0.40
N SER A 161 -16.94 8.28 1.11
CA SER A 161 -15.52 8.07 1.39
C SER A 161 -14.74 7.71 0.13
N ASN A 162 -13.59 8.36 -0.06
CA ASN A 162 -12.69 8.05 -1.16
C ASN A 162 -12.01 6.67 -0.93
N PRO A 163 -11.94 5.77 -1.94
CA PRO A 163 -11.35 4.44 -1.79
C PRO A 163 -9.83 4.45 -1.53
N CYS A 164 -9.10 5.48 -1.96
CA CYS A 164 -7.68 5.66 -1.62
C CYS A 164 -7.51 5.88 -0.11
N CYS A 165 -8.47 6.56 0.54
CA CYS A 165 -8.49 6.69 2.00
C CYS A 165 -8.77 5.36 2.72
N GLY A 166 -9.15 4.30 1.97
CA GLY A 166 -9.13 2.91 2.40
C GLY A 166 -7.76 2.46 2.92
N CYS A 167 -6.71 2.85 2.19
CA CYS A 167 -5.35 2.35 2.36
C CYS A 167 -4.36 3.41 2.87
N HIS A 168 -4.77 4.67 2.81
CA HIS A 168 -3.93 5.82 3.13
C HIS A 168 -4.66 6.76 4.09
N ASN A 169 -3.93 7.40 4.99
CA ASN A 169 -4.40 8.59 5.67
C ASN A 169 -3.79 9.82 4.96
N PRO A 170 -4.54 10.57 4.15
CA PRO A 170 -3.99 11.73 3.44
C PRO A 170 -3.49 12.85 4.37
N HIS A 171 -3.88 12.84 5.66
CA HIS A 171 -3.40 13.78 6.66
C HIS A 171 -2.13 13.32 7.40
N ALA A 172 -1.69 12.07 7.24
CA ALA A 172 -0.50 11.56 7.94
C ALA A 172 0.50 10.89 7.00
N VAL A 173 0.05 10.44 5.81
CA VAL A 173 0.83 9.67 4.83
C VAL A 173 2.20 10.28 4.61
N GLN A 174 3.24 9.44 4.64
CA GLN A 174 4.61 9.88 4.39
C GLN A 174 5.10 9.30 3.08
N GLY A 175 5.88 10.10 2.34
CA GLY A 175 6.53 9.67 1.12
C GLY A 175 7.70 8.76 1.47
N ASP A 176 7.72 7.54 0.92
CA ASP A 176 8.86 6.65 1.06
C ASP A 176 9.78 6.79 -0.18
N PRO A 177 10.93 7.47 -0.09
CA PRO A 177 11.72 7.83 -1.28
C PRO A 177 12.26 6.61 -2.03
N ALA A 178 12.24 6.64 -3.36
CA ALA A 178 12.82 5.58 -4.19
C ALA A 178 14.35 5.61 -4.19
N GLY A 179 14.97 4.46 -4.49
CA GLY A 179 16.32 4.46 -5.09
C GLY A 179 17.51 4.71 -4.15
N VAL A 180 17.36 4.59 -2.84
CA VAL A 180 18.56 4.45 -1.98
C VAL A 180 19.12 3.03 -2.14
N SER A 181 20.41 2.92 -2.40
CA SER A 181 21.17 1.66 -2.39
C SER A 181 21.76 1.39 -1.00
N SER A 182 21.10 1.89 0.03
CA SER A 182 21.54 1.84 1.43
C SER A 182 20.33 1.85 2.37
N ALA A 183 20.54 1.31 3.58
CA ALA A 183 19.51 1.24 4.61
C ALA A 183 18.85 2.60 4.86
N LYS A 184 17.51 2.63 4.81
CA LYS A 184 16.76 3.81 5.24
C LYS A 184 16.76 3.88 6.77
N SER A 185 16.96 5.07 7.31
CA SER A 185 16.80 5.36 8.74
C SER A 185 15.37 5.81 9.02
N SER A 186 15.02 5.98 10.30
CA SER A 186 13.75 6.58 10.70
C SER A 186 13.55 8.00 10.17
N SER A 187 14.60 8.69 9.72
CA SER A 187 14.53 10.04 9.14
C SER A 187 14.50 10.04 7.61
N THR A 188 14.70 8.89 6.96
CA THR A 188 14.69 8.77 5.49
C THR A 188 13.70 7.73 4.96
N ARG A 189 13.02 7.03 5.87
CA ARG A 189 11.91 6.12 5.57
C ARG A 189 10.59 6.85 5.76
N GLY A 190 9.71 6.70 4.78
CA GLY A 190 8.30 7.07 4.92
C GLY A 190 7.41 5.84 5.10
N TYR A 191 6.25 6.05 5.73
CA TYR A 191 5.20 5.06 5.89
C TYR A 191 3.98 5.47 5.06
N PRO A 192 3.73 4.80 3.91
CA PRO A 192 2.74 5.25 2.96
C PRO A 192 1.33 4.76 3.30
N VAL A 193 1.15 3.77 4.18
CA VAL A 193 -0.13 3.10 4.39
C VAL A 193 -0.68 3.36 5.78
N SER A 194 -2.00 3.26 5.91
CA SER A 194 -2.74 3.20 7.18
C SER A 194 -3.72 2.05 7.10
N ARG A 195 -3.95 1.35 8.21
CA ARG A 195 -4.83 0.17 8.21
C ARG A 195 -6.30 0.56 8.11
N PRO A 196 -7.04 0.10 7.08
CA PRO A 196 -8.46 0.41 6.95
C PRO A 196 -9.26 0.11 8.24
N SER A 197 -8.91 -0.99 8.93
CA SER A 197 -9.59 -1.40 10.15
C SER A 197 -9.45 -0.44 11.33
N PHE A 198 -8.44 0.43 11.30
CA PHE A 198 -8.15 1.38 12.37
C PHE A 198 -8.82 2.74 12.16
N HIS A 199 -9.56 2.94 11.07
CA HIS A 199 -10.15 4.23 10.74
C HIS A 199 -11.47 4.52 11.48
N SER A 200 -11.98 3.54 12.24
CA SER A 200 -13.21 3.70 13.03
C SER A 200 -13.09 4.70 14.18
N ALA A 201 -11.87 5.02 14.61
CA ALA A 201 -11.60 6.05 15.59
C ALA A 201 -10.49 6.98 15.09
N LEU A 202 -10.70 8.30 15.22
CA LEU A 202 -9.74 9.32 14.82
C LEU A 202 -8.37 9.17 15.52
N THR A 203 -8.35 8.55 16.70
CA THR A 203 -7.13 8.30 17.48
C THR A 203 -6.30 7.12 16.98
N SER A 204 -6.88 6.25 16.15
CA SER A 204 -6.20 5.08 15.58
C SER A 204 -6.00 5.19 14.06
N TRP A 205 -6.47 6.28 13.45
CA TRP A 205 -6.25 6.60 12.03
C TRP A 205 -4.80 7.02 11.74
N GLY A 206 -3.80 6.40 12.40
CA GLY A 206 -2.39 6.68 12.22
C GLY A 206 -1.79 5.94 11.02
N LEU A 207 -0.49 6.12 10.83
CA LEU A 207 0.30 5.34 9.88
C LEU A 207 0.40 3.88 10.31
N TRP A 208 0.76 3.01 9.37
CA TRP A 208 1.06 1.61 9.65
C TRP A 208 2.47 1.27 9.17
N GLY A 209 3.21 0.65 10.07
CA GLY A 209 4.62 0.36 9.89
C GLY A 209 5.53 1.41 10.47
N ASP A 210 5.04 2.46 11.14
CA ASP A 210 5.87 3.48 11.80
C ASP A 210 6.14 3.14 13.27
N ALA A 211 5.30 2.33 13.91
CA ALA A 211 5.46 1.94 15.31
C ALA A 211 6.12 0.55 15.51
N SER A 212 6.35 0.21 16.77
CA SER A 212 6.77 -1.14 17.19
C SER A 212 5.59 -2.10 17.12
N GLY A 213 5.80 -3.32 16.60
CA GLY A 213 4.73 -4.29 16.40
C GLY A 213 4.12 -4.27 15.00
N GLU A 214 4.65 -3.44 14.11
CA GLU A 214 4.08 -3.17 12.77
C GLU A 214 5.05 -3.49 11.62
N LYS A 215 6.17 -4.17 11.93
CA LYS A 215 7.15 -4.62 10.94
C LYS A 215 6.94 -6.08 10.59
N MET A 216 7.40 -6.51 9.42
CA MET A 216 7.36 -7.93 9.05
C MET A 216 8.11 -8.82 10.06
N SER A 217 9.16 -8.30 10.69
CA SER A 217 9.86 -9.00 11.78
C SER A 217 9.01 -9.17 13.05
N ASP A 218 8.02 -8.30 13.27
CA ASP A 218 7.07 -8.41 14.37
C ASP A 218 5.96 -9.43 14.05
N TYR A 219 5.59 -9.54 12.77
CA TYR A 219 4.60 -10.52 12.30
C TYR A 219 5.09 -11.97 12.41
N THR A 220 6.37 -12.20 12.12
CA THR A 220 6.98 -13.54 12.05
C THR A 220 8.50 -13.51 12.17
N ASN A 221 9.07 -14.55 12.78
CA ASN A 221 10.53 -14.78 12.80
C ASN A 221 11.04 -15.54 11.57
N TYR A 222 10.15 -15.87 10.62
CA TYR A 222 10.43 -16.73 9.46
C TYR A 222 10.34 -15.97 8.13
N TYR A 223 10.43 -14.65 8.18
CA TYR A 223 10.49 -13.82 6.98
C TYR A 223 11.94 -13.69 6.50
N GLN A 224 12.11 -13.77 5.18
CA GLN A 224 13.37 -13.52 4.48
C GLN A 224 13.08 -12.54 3.34
N ALA A 225 13.72 -11.37 3.39
CA ALA A 225 13.59 -10.37 2.35
C ALA A 225 14.12 -10.89 1.01
N PRO A 226 13.40 -10.63 -0.10
CA PRO A 226 13.90 -10.94 -1.44
C PRO A 226 15.12 -10.09 -1.79
N TYR A 227 15.94 -10.57 -2.73
CA TYR A 227 16.98 -9.75 -3.33
C TYR A 227 16.41 -8.59 -4.14
N ARG A 228 17.21 -7.52 -4.26
CA ARG A 228 17.09 -6.51 -5.33
C ARG A 228 17.88 -6.98 -6.57
N PRO A 229 17.61 -6.40 -7.76
CA PRO A 229 18.34 -6.71 -8.98
C PRO A 229 19.86 -6.72 -8.78
N GLY A 230 20.50 -7.81 -9.18
CA GLY A 230 21.93 -8.03 -9.01
C GLY A 230 22.32 -8.86 -7.77
N ASN A 231 21.35 -9.22 -6.91
CA ASN A 231 21.49 -10.22 -5.84
C ASN A 231 22.59 -9.93 -4.80
N THR A 232 22.83 -8.65 -4.51
CA THR A 232 23.83 -8.22 -3.52
C THR A 232 23.22 -7.58 -2.28
N THR A 233 21.97 -7.12 -2.36
CA THR A 233 21.26 -6.41 -1.31
C THR A 233 19.78 -6.79 -1.32
N TYR A 234 19.06 -6.47 -0.26
CA TYR A 234 17.67 -6.89 -0.05
C TYR A 234 16.67 -5.75 -0.16
N GLU A 235 15.43 -6.11 -0.50
CA GLU A 235 14.30 -5.20 -0.40
C GLU A 235 13.96 -4.84 1.06
N PRO A 236 13.31 -3.68 1.31
CA PRO A 236 12.89 -2.67 0.33
C PRO A 236 13.90 -1.54 0.10
N ASP A 237 15.04 -1.51 0.77
CA ASP A 237 15.94 -0.34 0.76
C ASP A 237 17.38 -0.61 0.32
N GLY A 238 17.70 -1.84 -0.09
CA GLY A 238 19.06 -2.20 -0.48
C GLY A 238 20.03 -2.33 0.69
N SER A 239 19.51 -2.47 1.90
CA SER A 239 20.32 -2.87 3.04
C SER A 239 20.63 -4.37 3.02
N LEU A 240 21.45 -4.80 3.98
CA LEU A 240 21.68 -6.21 4.29
C LEU A 240 20.66 -6.78 5.27
N THR A 241 19.59 -6.03 5.60
CA THR A 241 18.54 -6.49 6.50
C THR A 241 17.68 -7.53 5.80
N THR A 242 17.61 -8.73 6.38
CA THR A 242 16.89 -9.87 5.80
C THR A 242 15.58 -10.21 6.51
N ASN A 243 15.48 -9.88 7.81
CA ASN A 243 14.38 -10.33 8.66
C ASN A 243 13.11 -9.45 8.57
N GLY A 244 13.11 -8.42 7.73
CA GLY A 244 11.95 -7.54 7.54
C GLY A 244 11.76 -6.49 8.63
N SER A 245 12.76 -6.22 9.48
CA SER A 245 12.66 -5.13 10.48
C SER A 245 12.62 -3.73 9.86
N ASN A 246 12.93 -3.62 8.57
CA ASN A 246 12.84 -2.41 7.75
C ASN A 246 11.65 -2.44 6.77
N LEU A 247 10.74 -3.41 6.90
CA LEU A 247 9.57 -3.57 6.04
C LEU A 247 8.30 -3.50 6.89
N THR A 248 7.34 -2.66 6.47
CA THR A 248 5.99 -2.63 7.04
C THR A 248 5.36 -4.02 6.95
N ASP A 249 4.63 -4.43 7.98
CA ASP A 249 3.81 -5.64 7.97
C ASP A 249 2.64 -5.50 6.98
N PHE A 250 2.94 -5.73 5.71
CA PHE A 250 1.95 -5.71 4.64
C PHE A 250 0.99 -6.89 4.70
N VAL A 251 1.33 -7.97 5.41
CA VAL A 251 0.39 -9.08 5.62
C VAL A 251 -0.78 -8.61 6.47
N THR A 252 -0.51 -8.06 7.65
CA THR A 252 -1.58 -7.58 8.54
C THR A 252 -2.39 -6.47 7.87
N PHE A 253 -1.75 -5.56 7.14
CA PHE A 253 -2.43 -4.52 6.37
C PHE A 253 -3.37 -5.10 5.29
N CYS A 254 -2.87 -5.98 4.41
CA CYS A 254 -3.68 -6.57 3.34
C CYS A 254 -4.82 -7.44 3.89
N GLN A 255 -4.59 -8.14 5.00
CA GLN A 255 -5.56 -9.04 5.60
C GLN A 255 -6.77 -8.33 6.23
N ASP A 256 -6.73 -7.00 6.44
CA ASP A 256 -7.94 -6.24 6.80
C ASP A 256 -9.06 -6.46 5.78
N CYS A 257 -8.72 -6.52 4.50
CA CYS A 257 -9.66 -6.78 3.41
C CYS A 257 -9.64 -8.25 2.98
N HIS A 258 -8.46 -8.81 2.71
CA HIS A 258 -8.30 -10.10 2.04
C HIS A 258 -8.65 -11.33 2.88
N SER A 259 -8.88 -11.17 4.18
CA SER A 259 -9.44 -12.23 5.04
C SER A 259 -10.95 -12.42 4.86
N SER A 260 -11.62 -11.52 4.13
CA SER A 260 -13.06 -11.58 3.86
C SER A 260 -13.36 -12.32 2.55
N ASN A 261 -14.50 -13.00 2.51
CA ASN A 261 -15.00 -13.58 1.27
C ASN A 261 -15.57 -12.45 0.39
N MET A 262 -15.02 -12.29 -0.82
CA MET A 262 -15.45 -11.28 -1.79
C MET A 262 -16.01 -11.92 -3.07
N VAL A 263 -16.45 -13.18 -3.01
CA VAL A 263 -17.04 -13.87 -4.18
C VAL A 263 -18.45 -13.36 -4.46
N GLY A 264 -18.65 -12.87 -5.69
CA GLY A 264 -19.97 -12.52 -6.22
C GLY A 264 -20.45 -11.11 -5.86
N LYS A 265 -21.54 -10.68 -6.50
CA LYS A 265 -22.07 -9.32 -6.34
C LYS A 265 -22.28 -8.97 -4.86
N PRO A 266 -21.91 -7.74 -4.43
CA PRO A 266 -21.60 -6.58 -5.28
C PRO A 266 -20.13 -6.48 -5.72
N TYR A 267 -19.26 -7.35 -5.22
CA TYR A 267 -17.85 -7.41 -5.60
C TYR A 267 -17.75 -8.23 -6.88
N ASN A 268 -17.34 -7.63 -8.00
CA ASN A 268 -17.13 -8.39 -9.24
C ASN A 268 -15.80 -9.18 -9.18
N LEU A 269 -15.55 -9.84 -8.04
CA LEU A 269 -14.32 -10.51 -7.69
C LEU A 269 -14.61 -12.01 -7.48
N SER A 270 -13.62 -12.84 -7.78
CA SER A 270 -13.63 -14.28 -7.54
C SER A 270 -12.60 -14.62 -6.44
N HIS A 271 -12.59 -13.85 -5.36
CA HIS A 271 -11.59 -14.03 -4.30
C HIS A 271 -12.12 -14.84 -3.12
N THR A 272 -11.61 -16.05 -2.97
CA THR A 272 -11.66 -16.79 -1.71
C THR A 272 -10.77 -16.11 -0.68
N PRO A 273 -11.17 -16.05 0.61
CA PRO A 273 -10.34 -15.48 1.66
C PRO A 273 -8.90 -16.01 1.64
N ILE A 274 -7.92 -15.11 1.75
CA ILE A 274 -6.52 -15.47 1.96
C ILE A 274 -6.33 -15.84 3.43
N ASP A 275 -5.71 -16.99 3.67
CA ASP A 275 -5.41 -17.47 5.01
C ASP A 275 -3.89 -17.53 5.23
N TRP A 276 -3.33 -16.37 5.54
CA TRP A 276 -1.91 -16.23 5.84
C TRP A 276 -1.51 -16.63 7.26
N SER A 277 -2.50 -16.98 8.09
CA SER A 277 -2.34 -17.07 9.55
C SER A 277 -2.38 -18.50 10.09
N THR A 278 -3.06 -19.41 9.39
CA THR A 278 -3.19 -20.80 9.82
C THR A 278 -1.84 -21.48 9.94
N LEU A 279 -1.60 -22.04 11.12
CA LEU A 279 -0.45 -22.86 11.47
C LEU A 279 -0.73 -24.34 11.22
N GLY A 280 0.34 -25.13 11.17
CA GLY A 280 0.27 -26.59 11.20
C GLY A 280 0.79 -27.25 9.93
N VAL A 281 0.77 -28.58 9.95
CA VAL A 281 1.27 -29.45 8.88
C VAL A 281 0.11 -30.00 8.04
N GLY A 282 0.38 -30.29 6.76
CA GLY A 282 -0.56 -30.94 5.86
C GLY A 282 -1.12 -30.00 4.79
N GLU A 283 -2.15 -30.45 4.09
CA GLU A 283 -2.60 -29.83 2.84
C GLU A 283 -3.96 -29.10 2.93
N SER A 284 -4.74 -29.33 3.99
CA SER A 284 -6.02 -28.63 4.19
C SER A 284 -5.83 -27.26 4.85
N GLY A 285 -6.46 -26.21 4.31
CA GLY A 285 -6.54 -24.84 4.87
C GLY A 285 -5.20 -24.09 4.94
N GLY A 286 -5.18 -22.76 4.96
CA GLY A 286 -3.94 -21.96 5.06
C GLY A 286 -3.02 -21.95 3.83
N ASP A 287 -2.39 -20.80 3.60
CA ASP A 287 -1.48 -20.55 2.48
C ASP A 287 -0.02 -20.98 2.77
N LYS A 288 0.63 -21.60 1.78
CA LYS A 288 2.01 -22.13 1.90
C LYS A 288 3.09 -21.05 1.98
N HIS A 289 2.80 -19.86 1.49
CA HIS A 289 3.66 -18.68 1.66
C HIS A 289 3.28 -17.85 2.91
N GLY A 290 2.23 -18.28 3.63
CA GLY A 290 1.85 -17.78 4.94
C GLY A 290 2.47 -18.59 6.08
N LYS A 291 1.84 -18.60 7.25
CA LYS A 291 2.35 -19.29 8.45
C LYS A 291 2.26 -20.82 8.41
N LYS A 292 1.78 -21.40 7.30
CA LYS A 292 1.64 -22.85 7.18
C LYS A 292 3.00 -23.52 6.97
N VAL A 293 3.19 -24.70 7.55
CA VAL A 293 4.42 -25.47 7.38
C VAL A 293 4.53 -25.97 5.94
N ALA A 294 5.73 -25.87 5.37
CA ALA A 294 6.02 -26.46 4.06
C ALA A 294 5.76 -27.97 4.09
N THR A 295 5.14 -28.50 3.04
CA THR A 295 4.99 -29.96 2.94
C THR A 295 6.29 -30.57 2.45
N GLN A 296 6.66 -31.69 3.06
CA GLN A 296 7.61 -32.62 2.47
C GLN A 296 6.96 -33.32 1.27
N ASP A 297 7.74 -33.61 0.24
CA ASP A 297 7.36 -34.56 -0.78
C ASP A 297 7.22 -35.97 -0.19
N GLY A 298 6.72 -36.90 -1.01
CA GLY A 298 6.59 -38.32 -0.63
C GLY A 298 7.92 -39.02 -0.30
N SER A 299 9.07 -38.35 -0.49
CA SER A 299 10.41 -38.82 -0.11
C SER A 299 10.91 -38.25 1.23
N GLY A 300 10.14 -37.35 1.86
CA GLY A 300 10.55 -36.65 3.08
C GLY A 300 11.41 -35.40 2.82
N SER A 301 11.60 -35.01 1.56
CA SER A 301 12.38 -33.84 1.14
C SER A 301 11.49 -32.62 0.98
N TYR A 302 12.00 -31.44 1.28
CA TYR A 302 11.25 -30.18 1.10
C TYR A 302 11.53 -29.58 -0.29
N VAL A 303 10.74 -28.58 -0.69
CA VAL A 303 10.95 -27.86 -1.95
C VAL A 303 12.35 -27.24 -2.02
N ASN A 304 13.00 -27.35 -3.17
CA ASN A 304 14.28 -26.68 -3.39
C ASN A 304 14.04 -25.19 -3.67
N LEU A 305 14.73 -24.35 -2.90
CA LEU A 305 14.67 -22.90 -3.03
C LEU A 305 15.97 -22.37 -3.62
N VAL A 306 15.92 -21.19 -4.21
CA VAL A 306 17.11 -20.42 -4.59
C VAL A 306 17.42 -19.38 -3.52
N GLU A 307 18.64 -18.85 -3.52
CA GLU A 307 19.00 -17.77 -2.59
C GLU A 307 18.10 -16.54 -2.78
N PRO A 308 17.79 -15.80 -1.71
CA PRO A 308 18.32 -15.97 -0.34
C PRO A 308 17.56 -17.02 0.48
N TYR A 309 16.50 -17.58 -0.08
CA TYR A 309 15.60 -18.46 0.63
C TYR A 309 16.20 -19.82 0.92
N SER A 310 17.15 -20.32 0.13
CA SER A 310 17.87 -21.59 0.41
C SER A 310 18.72 -21.55 1.68
N SER A 311 19.25 -20.38 2.06
CA SER A 311 20.07 -20.24 3.27
C SER A 311 19.29 -19.77 4.51
N ALA A 312 18.08 -19.23 4.32
CA ALA A 312 17.27 -18.61 5.37
C ALA A 312 16.28 -19.55 6.10
N TRP A 313 16.37 -20.86 5.90
CA TRP A 313 15.36 -21.83 6.35
C TRP A 313 15.09 -21.76 7.85
N GLY A 314 13.85 -21.43 8.22
CA GLY A 314 13.39 -21.41 9.60
C GLY A 314 13.12 -22.82 10.17
N PRO A 315 13.13 -23.00 11.51
CA PRO A 315 12.66 -24.24 12.14
C PRO A 315 11.19 -24.50 11.79
N SER A 316 10.90 -25.69 11.27
CA SER A 316 9.65 -26.12 10.61
C SER A 316 9.58 -25.88 9.09
N ASN A 317 10.68 -25.47 8.45
CA ASN A 317 10.89 -25.51 6.99
C ASN A 317 9.93 -24.67 6.12
N GLY A 318 9.19 -23.70 6.70
CA GLY A 318 8.37 -22.74 5.96
C GLY A 318 8.94 -21.32 6.03
N LEU A 319 8.85 -20.58 4.92
CA LEU A 319 9.16 -19.15 4.86
C LEU A 319 7.86 -18.38 4.67
N VAL A 320 7.68 -17.34 5.49
CA VAL A 320 6.54 -16.44 5.36
C VAL A 320 6.96 -15.30 4.44
N LEU A 321 6.17 -15.06 3.38
CA LEU A 321 6.39 -13.92 2.48
C LEU A 321 5.51 -12.74 2.89
N ALA A 322 5.96 -11.53 2.55
CA ALA A 322 5.10 -10.35 2.54
C ALA A 322 4.29 -10.33 1.24
N CYS A 323 3.08 -9.76 1.27
CA CYS A 323 2.25 -9.65 0.06
C CYS A 323 2.97 -8.87 -1.05
N THR A 324 3.73 -7.84 -0.68
CA THR A 324 4.49 -6.99 -1.60
C THR A 324 5.73 -7.65 -2.19
N ASP A 325 6.13 -8.84 -1.73
CA ASP A 325 7.22 -9.59 -2.36
C ASP A 325 6.83 -10.05 -3.78
N CYS A 326 5.53 -10.19 -4.05
CA CYS A 326 5.02 -10.64 -5.35
C CYS A 326 4.00 -9.68 -5.97
N HIS A 327 3.33 -8.84 -5.17
CA HIS A 327 2.23 -8.01 -5.65
C HIS A 327 2.52 -6.51 -5.62
N GLU A 328 2.07 -5.82 -6.66
CA GLU A 328 1.88 -4.37 -6.67
C GLU A 328 0.62 -4.00 -5.89
N ALA A 329 0.64 -2.83 -5.22
CA ALA A 329 -0.49 -2.40 -4.40
C ALA A 329 -1.59 -1.67 -5.21
N HIS A 330 -1.26 -1.05 -6.34
CA HIS A 330 -2.20 -0.24 -7.12
C HIS A 330 -2.65 -0.97 -8.40
N GLY A 331 -1.72 -1.21 -9.32
CA GLY A 331 -1.97 -1.88 -10.60
C GLY A 331 -0.70 -2.42 -11.23
N ALA A 332 -0.85 -3.46 -12.05
CA ALA A 332 0.25 -4.13 -12.75
C ALA A 332 -0.17 -4.59 -14.16
N GLN A 333 0.84 -4.81 -15.01
CA GLN A 333 0.66 -5.38 -16.35
C GLN A 333 0.48 -6.91 -16.33
N SER A 334 0.71 -7.55 -15.18
CA SER A 334 0.39 -8.95 -14.95
C SER A 334 -0.97 -9.11 -14.26
N LEU A 335 -1.61 -10.28 -14.40
CA LEU A 335 -2.77 -10.71 -13.62
C LEU A 335 -2.43 -10.70 -12.13
N MET A 336 -3.49 -10.58 -11.32
CA MET A 336 -3.40 -10.61 -9.85
C MET A 336 -2.35 -9.65 -9.29
N LEU A 337 -2.15 -8.51 -9.95
CA LEU A 337 -1.20 -7.48 -9.53
C LEU A 337 0.25 -7.97 -9.43
N ILE A 338 0.63 -9.05 -10.13
CA ILE A 338 1.98 -9.59 -9.99
C ILE A 338 3.04 -8.59 -10.47
N ARG A 339 4.09 -8.43 -9.66
CA ARG A 339 5.25 -7.59 -9.93
C ARG A 339 6.03 -8.09 -11.15
N LYS A 340 6.67 -7.15 -11.86
CA LYS A 340 7.53 -7.47 -13.01
C LYS A 340 8.89 -8.01 -12.63
N GLU A 341 9.29 -7.83 -11.38
CA GLU A 341 10.54 -8.32 -10.81
C GLU A 341 10.25 -8.89 -9.42
N VAL A 342 10.81 -10.08 -9.18
CA VAL A 342 10.69 -10.81 -7.91
C VAL A 342 12.04 -11.46 -7.62
N ASN A 343 12.52 -11.28 -6.39
CA ASN A 343 13.77 -11.87 -5.89
C ASN A 343 15.01 -11.61 -6.75
N GLY A 344 15.22 -10.35 -7.11
CA GLY A 344 16.37 -9.85 -7.85
C GLY A 344 16.36 -10.18 -9.34
N ALA A 345 15.25 -10.72 -9.85
CA ALA A 345 15.13 -11.18 -11.22
C ALA A 345 13.81 -10.77 -11.89
N ALA A 346 13.92 -10.16 -13.06
CA ALA A 346 12.77 -9.83 -13.89
C ALA A 346 12.02 -11.08 -14.35
N LEU A 347 10.70 -10.99 -14.39
CA LEU A 347 9.86 -11.95 -15.12
C LEU A 347 10.23 -11.91 -16.61
N SER A 348 10.28 -13.09 -17.25
CA SER A 348 10.61 -13.17 -18.69
C SER A 348 9.51 -12.61 -19.62
N ALA A 349 8.29 -12.53 -19.11
CA ALA A 349 7.12 -11.90 -19.70
C ALA A 349 6.09 -11.60 -18.60
N ASP A 350 5.16 -10.68 -18.87
CA ASP A 350 4.00 -10.43 -18.00
C ASP A 350 3.12 -11.69 -17.88
N ILE A 351 2.54 -11.90 -16.69
CA ILE A 351 1.66 -13.04 -16.41
C ILE A 351 0.25 -12.67 -16.86
N THR A 352 -0.11 -12.98 -18.09
CA THR A 352 -1.43 -12.60 -18.66
C THR A 352 -2.46 -13.73 -18.66
N SER A 353 -2.09 -14.91 -18.14
CA SER A 353 -2.97 -16.09 -18.07
C SER A 353 -2.64 -16.97 -16.86
N MET A 354 -3.60 -17.80 -16.44
CA MET A 354 -3.41 -18.83 -15.41
C MET A 354 -2.69 -20.10 -15.91
N SER A 355 -1.92 -20.01 -17.00
CA SER A 355 -1.23 -21.17 -17.56
C SER A 355 -0.04 -21.59 -16.70
N THR A 356 0.28 -22.89 -16.71
CA THR A 356 1.44 -23.44 -15.99
C THR A 356 2.74 -22.73 -16.36
N THR A 357 2.95 -22.42 -17.64
CA THR A 357 4.15 -21.71 -18.09
C THR A 357 4.25 -20.30 -17.51
N ALA A 358 3.14 -19.56 -17.46
CA ALA A 358 3.12 -18.21 -16.91
C ALA A 358 3.40 -18.22 -15.40
N TRP A 359 2.84 -19.18 -14.66
CA TRP A 359 3.12 -19.33 -13.23
C TRP A 359 4.54 -19.83 -12.95
N ILE A 360 5.08 -20.76 -13.76
CA ILE A 360 6.48 -21.21 -13.63
C ILE A 360 7.45 -20.03 -13.76
N ASN A 361 7.17 -19.07 -14.65
CA ASN A 361 8.00 -17.87 -14.81
C ASN A 361 8.11 -17.03 -13.51
N LEU A 362 7.05 -17.01 -12.68
CA LEU A 362 7.08 -16.38 -11.36
C LEU A 362 7.73 -17.30 -10.32
N CYS A 363 7.26 -18.54 -10.21
CA CYS A 363 7.70 -19.45 -9.15
C CYS A 363 9.20 -19.73 -9.23
N SER A 364 9.77 -19.77 -10.44
CA SER A 364 11.20 -20.00 -10.65
C SER A 364 12.10 -18.87 -10.13
N LYS A 365 11.55 -17.76 -9.65
CA LYS A 365 12.33 -16.69 -9.01
C LYS A 365 12.76 -17.06 -7.59
N CYS A 366 12.02 -17.96 -6.94
CA CYS A 366 12.30 -18.40 -5.57
C CYS A 366 12.50 -19.93 -5.47
N HIS A 367 11.96 -20.70 -6.42
CA HIS A 367 12.08 -22.15 -6.45
C HIS A 367 13.07 -22.63 -7.51
N ASP A 368 13.89 -23.62 -7.16
CA ASP A 368 14.74 -24.31 -8.13
C ASP A 368 13.92 -25.36 -8.89
N ILE A 369 13.43 -24.94 -10.06
CA ILE A 369 12.63 -25.78 -10.97
C ILE A 369 13.48 -26.75 -11.81
N SER A 370 14.82 -26.65 -11.76
CA SER A 370 15.72 -27.49 -12.56
C SER A 370 15.87 -28.91 -12.00
N LEU A 371 15.49 -29.11 -10.73
CA LEU A 371 15.66 -30.36 -9.99
C LEU A 371 14.44 -31.32 -10.08
N GLY A 372 13.53 -31.11 -11.04
CA GLY A 372 12.45 -32.04 -11.37
C GLY A 372 11.12 -31.80 -10.65
N SER A 373 10.14 -32.67 -10.90
CA SER A 373 8.69 -32.50 -10.64
C SER A 373 8.29 -32.14 -9.20
N VAL A 374 9.18 -32.29 -8.22
CA VAL A 374 8.92 -32.12 -6.79
C VAL A 374 8.35 -30.74 -6.43
N SER A 375 8.83 -29.64 -7.05
CA SER A 375 8.32 -28.29 -6.77
C SER A 375 6.92 -28.06 -7.38
N ARG A 376 6.63 -28.66 -8.54
CA ARG A 376 5.31 -28.59 -9.20
C ARG A 376 4.28 -29.44 -8.48
N ASP A 377 4.68 -30.64 -8.06
CA ASP A 377 3.77 -31.65 -7.52
C ASP A 377 3.20 -31.21 -6.16
N ILE A 378 3.98 -30.48 -5.33
CA ILE A 378 3.54 -29.97 -4.01
C ILE A 378 2.47 -28.87 -4.12
N HIS A 379 2.48 -28.05 -5.18
CA HIS A 379 1.57 -26.90 -5.33
C HIS A 379 0.42 -27.11 -6.32
N HIS A 380 0.50 -28.10 -7.22
CA HIS A 380 -0.48 -28.28 -8.29
C HIS A 380 -1.08 -29.69 -8.38
N ASP A 381 -0.32 -30.73 -8.03
CA ASP A 381 -0.69 -32.12 -8.34
C ASP A 381 -1.01 -32.97 -7.10
N ASN A 382 -0.65 -32.52 -5.88
CA ASN A 382 -1.02 -33.17 -4.63
C ASN A 382 -2.49 -32.92 -4.23
N THR A 383 -3.11 -33.91 -3.57
CA THR A 383 -4.52 -33.91 -3.13
C THR A 383 -4.96 -32.77 -2.20
N GLY A 384 -4.07 -31.86 -1.81
CA GLY A 384 -4.43 -30.58 -1.22
C GLY A 384 -3.43 -29.46 -1.55
N ALA A 385 -2.85 -29.53 -2.75
CA ALA A 385 -2.39 -28.35 -3.44
C ALA A 385 -3.46 -27.24 -3.31
N PRO A 386 -3.10 -26.00 -2.96
CA PRO A 386 -4.08 -24.91 -2.80
C PRO A 386 -4.82 -24.60 -4.12
N TYR A 387 -4.25 -25.02 -5.27
CA TYR A 387 -4.81 -24.81 -6.60
C TYR A 387 -4.92 -26.12 -7.42
N PRO A 388 -5.75 -27.09 -7.01
CA PRO A 388 -5.94 -28.31 -7.77
C PRO A 388 -6.83 -27.98 -8.98
N ASN A 389 -6.20 -27.74 -10.13
CA ASN A 389 -6.71 -27.07 -11.34
C ASN A 389 -6.68 -25.53 -11.26
N PRO A 390 -5.75 -24.84 -11.96
CA PRO A 390 -5.65 -23.38 -12.01
C PRO A 390 -6.76 -22.74 -12.90
N LYS A 391 -7.98 -23.23 -12.78
CA LYS A 391 -9.16 -22.62 -13.39
C LYS A 391 -9.70 -21.60 -12.41
N GLN A 392 -9.31 -20.34 -12.63
CA GLN A 392 -9.94 -19.12 -12.12
C GLN A 392 -9.49 -18.73 -10.70
N CYS A 393 -8.62 -17.73 -10.65
CA CYS A 393 -8.62 -16.70 -9.61
C CYS A 393 -9.15 -15.42 -10.24
#